data_AF-A0A929ILQ5-F1
#
_entry.id   AF-A0A929ILQ5-F1
#
_cell.length_a   1.000
_cell.length_b   1.000
_cell.length_c   1.000
_cell.angle_alpha   90.00
_cell.angle_beta   90.00
_cell.angle_gamma   90.00
#
_symmetry.space_group_name_H-M   'P 1'
#
loop_
_entity.id
_entity.type
_entity.pdbx_description
1 polymer ?
#
loop_
_entity_poly.entity_id
_entity_poly.type
_entity_poly.pdbx_seq_one_letter_code
_entity_poly.pdbx_strand_id
1 'polypeptide(L)'
;HNARLLADCPLDCPVIAAGNRNAADEIRALYAVSGKPLSVADNVMPAFQELDIDPARQAIRQVFIDRIVHAKGIDRAAAMFDAVLMPTPAAVMAGAKLLSEGTAAQTGLGPLVVIDIGGATTDVHPIAAGEAANEAIVQYGLPEPHDKRTVEGDLGMRHNARTIVETAGLERIAEDAVVSGAAVEDWLARIEANVEILPGDSKDRAVDRAMARAAIAIAMKRHAGSIRIAQTATGPVTVQQGKDLTRVAVLIGTGGALAHAADPAGILAAALGDDSDKASLRPRAPAMYVDRDYLLYAVGLLAEAEPDAAFAMATKGIGITGGESERRGSG
;
A
#
# COMPACT_ATOMS: atom_id res chain seq x y z
N HIS A 1 6.47 10.32 -28.56
CA HIS A 1 7.86 10.42 -28.06
C HIS A 1 8.20 9.26 -27.12
N ASN A 2 7.64 9.21 -25.90
CA ASN A 2 7.97 8.17 -24.89
C ASN A 2 7.82 6.73 -25.42
N ALA A 3 6.76 6.45 -26.20
CA ALA A 3 6.57 5.14 -26.81
C ALA A 3 7.75 4.69 -27.68
N ARG A 4 8.37 5.60 -28.45
CA ARG A 4 9.56 5.34 -29.29
C ARG A 4 10.78 5.04 -28.43
N LEU A 5 11.05 5.85 -27.41
CA LEU A 5 12.15 5.61 -26.47
C LEU A 5 12.06 4.23 -25.80
N LEU A 6 10.86 3.81 -25.40
CA LEU A 6 10.64 2.50 -24.78
C LEU A 6 10.73 1.36 -25.81
N ALA A 7 10.29 1.59 -27.06
CA ALA A 7 10.43 0.62 -28.14
C ALA A 7 11.91 0.35 -28.48
N ASP A 8 12.73 1.41 -28.50
CA ASP A 8 14.17 1.34 -28.83
C ASP A 8 15.04 0.92 -27.63
N CYS A 9 14.47 0.85 -26.43
CA CYS A 9 15.18 0.47 -25.22
C CYS A 9 15.70 -0.99 -25.32
N PRO A 10 16.88 -1.34 -24.78
CA PRO A 10 17.35 -2.73 -24.79
C PRO A 10 16.60 -3.66 -23.83
N LEU A 11 15.77 -3.12 -22.93
CA LEU A 11 15.01 -3.93 -21.96
C LEU A 11 13.91 -4.73 -22.65
N ASP A 12 13.91 -6.04 -22.42
CA ASP A 12 12.83 -6.95 -22.82
C ASP A 12 11.73 -6.97 -21.74
N CYS A 13 10.91 -5.94 -21.76
CA CYS A 13 9.80 -5.78 -20.83
C CYS A 13 8.48 -5.54 -21.59
N PRO A 14 7.35 -6.00 -21.03
CA PRO A 14 6.04 -5.72 -21.60
C PRO A 14 5.71 -4.24 -21.35
N VAL A 15 5.11 -3.59 -22.35
CA VAL A 15 4.70 -2.20 -22.26
C VAL A 15 3.17 -2.12 -22.25
N ILE A 16 2.64 -1.28 -21.37
CA ILE A 16 1.22 -0.98 -21.31
C ILE A 16 1.03 0.48 -21.67
N ALA A 17 0.21 0.75 -22.69
CA ALA A 17 -0.15 2.09 -23.11
C ALA A 17 -1.62 2.35 -22.78
N ALA A 18 -1.86 3.25 -21.83
CA ALA A 18 -3.20 3.69 -21.43
C ALA A 18 -3.25 5.21 -21.55
N GLY A 19 -3.94 5.72 -22.58
CA GLY A 19 -3.89 7.15 -22.89
C GLY A 19 -4.78 7.52 -24.07
N ASN A 20 -4.49 8.66 -24.69
CA ASN A 20 -5.33 9.19 -25.77
C ASN A 20 -5.49 8.16 -26.91
N ARG A 21 -6.75 7.82 -27.23
CA ARG A 21 -7.11 6.89 -28.30
C ARG A 21 -6.46 7.22 -29.64
N ASN A 22 -6.24 8.50 -29.94
CA ASN A 22 -5.65 8.94 -31.20
C ASN A 22 -4.18 8.54 -31.35
N ALA A 23 -3.49 8.26 -30.24
CA ALA A 23 -2.11 7.79 -30.24
C ALA A 23 -2.02 6.25 -30.29
N ALA A 24 -3.12 5.53 -30.06
CA ALA A 24 -3.10 4.07 -29.92
C ALA A 24 -2.60 3.38 -31.20
N ASP A 25 -3.07 3.81 -32.36
CA ASP A 25 -2.70 3.20 -33.65
C ASP A 25 -1.21 3.41 -33.97
N GLU A 26 -0.68 4.61 -33.70
CA GLU A 26 0.76 4.90 -33.88
C GLU A 26 1.62 4.05 -32.93
N ILE A 27 1.19 3.91 -31.67
CA ILE A 27 1.89 3.08 -30.69
C ILE A 27 1.86 1.61 -31.12
N ARG A 28 0.72 1.09 -31.59
CA ARG A 28 0.61 -0.28 -32.10
C ARG A 28 1.55 -0.52 -33.28
N ALA A 29 1.57 0.38 -34.26
CA ALA A 29 2.45 0.26 -35.42
C ALA A 29 3.93 0.24 -35.03
N LEU A 30 4.31 1.11 -34.09
CA LEU A 30 5.68 1.17 -33.57
C LEU A 30 6.11 -0.14 -32.88
N TYR A 31 5.25 -0.69 -32.02
CA TYR A 31 5.60 -1.91 -31.26
C TYR A 31 5.50 -3.19 -32.09
N ALA A 32 4.70 -3.19 -33.15
CA ALA A 32 4.74 -4.24 -34.16
C ALA A 32 6.11 -4.34 -34.85
N VAL A 33 6.80 -3.21 -35.03
CA VAL A 33 8.16 -3.16 -35.59
C VAL A 33 9.22 -3.53 -34.55
N SER A 34 9.10 -3.04 -33.32
CA SER A 34 10.09 -3.36 -32.26
C SER A 34 10.02 -4.81 -31.78
N GLY A 35 8.90 -5.49 -31.99
CA GLY A 35 8.66 -6.86 -31.54
C GLY A 35 8.39 -7.00 -30.04
N LYS A 36 8.34 -5.89 -29.30
CA LYS A 36 8.09 -5.92 -27.86
C LYS A 36 6.63 -6.14 -27.53
N PRO A 37 6.30 -6.90 -26.47
CA PRO A 37 4.91 -7.08 -26.04
C PRO A 37 4.27 -5.73 -25.67
N LEU A 38 3.13 -5.43 -26.29
CA LEU A 38 2.34 -4.22 -26.03
C LEU A 38 0.91 -4.61 -25.66
N SER A 39 0.40 -4.05 -24.57
CA SER A 39 -1.02 -4.03 -24.25
C SER A 39 -1.52 -2.59 -24.28
N VAL A 40 -2.62 -2.35 -25.00
CA VAL A 40 -3.26 -1.03 -25.02
C VAL A 40 -4.53 -1.12 -24.18
N ALA A 41 -4.67 -0.20 -23.24
CA ALA A 41 -5.86 -0.07 -22.39
C ALA A 41 -6.55 1.27 -22.66
N ASP A 42 -7.77 1.40 -22.16
CA ASP A 42 -8.49 2.67 -22.24
C ASP A 42 -7.77 3.80 -21.50
N ASN A 43 -8.13 5.03 -21.85
CA ASN A 43 -7.48 6.22 -21.31
C ASN A 43 -7.72 6.34 -19.81
N VAL A 44 -6.66 6.43 -19.01
CA VAL A 44 -6.74 6.60 -17.55
C VAL A 44 -7.41 7.91 -17.12
N MET A 45 -7.52 8.86 -18.04
CA MET A 45 -8.25 10.11 -17.84
C MET A 45 -9.09 10.40 -19.09
N PRO A 46 -10.26 9.76 -19.24
CA PRO A 46 -11.08 9.88 -20.45
C PRO A 46 -11.61 11.30 -20.67
N ALA A 47 -11.86 12.04 -19.58
CA ALA A 47 -12.22 13.46 -19.58
C ALA A 47 -11.37 14.23 -18.55
N PHE A 48 -11.29 15.56 -18.70
CA PHE A 48 -10.54 16.40 -17.76
C PHE A 48 -11.13 16.26 -16.35
N GLN A 49 -10.28 15.94 -15.37
CA GLN A 49 -10.67 15.65 -13.98
C GLN A 49 -11.54 14.40 -13.77
N GLU A 50 -11.64 13.50 -14.74
CA GLU A 50 -12.26 12.19 -14.57
C GLU A 50 -11.19 11.11 -14.68
N LEU A 51 -10.95 10.35 -13.61
CA LEU A 51 -10.00 9.24 -13.61
C LEU A 51 -10.73 7.91 -13.79
N ASP A 52 -10.30 7.13 -14.77
CA ASP A 52 -10.74 5.75 -15.00
C ASP A 52 -9.52 4.82 -15.04
N ILE A 53 -9.13 4.33 -13.87
CA ILE A 53 -7.88 3.56 -13.69
C ILE A 53 -8.05 2.06 -13.88
N ASP A 54 -9.29 1.57 -13.93
CA ASP A 54 -9.58 0.14 -13.94
C ASP A 54 -9.12 -0.57 -15.22
N PRO A 55 -9.28 -0.01 -16.43
CA PRO A 55 -8.76 -0.62 -17.66
C PRO A 55 -7.24 -0.83 -17.61
N ALA A 56 -6.50 0.17 -17.12
CA ALA A 56 -5.05 0.06 -16.98
C ALA A 56 -4.65 -0.96 -15.90
N ARG A 57 -5.37 -0.99 -14.76
CA ARG A 57 -5.16 -2.00 -13.70
C ARG A 57 -5.40 -3.41 -14.21
N GLN A 58 -6.46 -3.63 -15.00
CA GLN A 58 -6.77 -4.92 -15.62
C GLN A 58 -5.67 -5.35 -16.59
N ALA A 59 -5.18 -4.44 -17.44
CA ALA A 59 -4.06 -4.74 -18.35
C ALA A 59 -2.77 -5.12 -17.59
N ILE A 60 -2.44 -4.39 -16.51
CA ILE A 60 -1.29 -4.72 -15.65
C ILE A 60 -1.46 -6.09 -15.01
N ARG A 61 -2.65 -6.37 -14.47
CA ARG A 61 -2.99 -7.67 -13.88
C ARG A 61 -2.84 -8.79 -14.89
N GLN A 62 -3.34 -8.63 -16.12
CA GLN A 62 -3.25 -9.65 -17.16
C GLN A 62 -1.79 -9.95 -17.51
N VAL A 63 -0.98 -8.91 -17.76
CA VAL A 63 0.47 -9.06 -18.04
C VAL A 63 1.19 -9.78 -16.90
N PHE A 64 0.84 -9.49 -15.65
CA PHE A 64 1.41 -10.16 -14.48
C PHE A 64 1.02 -11.64 -14.42
N ILE A 65 -0.25 -11.97 -14.64
CA ILE A 65 -0.76 -13.34 -14.67
C ILE A 65 -0.07 -14.13 -15.79
N ASP A 66 -0.09 -13.62 -17.02
CA ASP A 66 0.50 -14.29 -18.19
C ASP A 66 1.97 -14.63 -17.95
N ARG A 67 2.73 -13.73 -17.29
CA ARG A 67 4.15 -13.99 -17.00
C ARG A 67 4.38 -14.94 -15.83
N ILE A 68 3.62 -14.85 -14.74
CA ILE A 68 3.82 -15.72 -13.57
C ILE A 68 3.33 -17.13 -13.83
N VAL A 69 2.19 -17.27 -14.52
CA VAL A 69 1.58 -18.58 -14.76
C VAL A 69 2.54 -19.46 -15.57
N HIS A 70 3.17 -18.90 -16.60
CA HIS A 70 4.20 -19.59 -17.37
C HIS A 70 5.52 -19.83 -16.60
N ALA A 71 5.88 -18.95 -15.65
CA ALA A 71 7.12 -19.08 -14.88
C ALA A 71 7.07 -20.12 -13.76
N LYS A 72 5.87 -20.45 -13.24
CA LYS A 72 5.69 -21.37 -12.09
C LYS A 72 4.87 -22.64 -12.40
N GLY A 73 4.47 -22.87 -13.64
CA GLY A 73 3.68 -24.06 -14.03
C GLY A 73 2.25 -24.05 -13.48
N ILE A 74 1.70 -22.86 -13.19
CA ILE A 74 0.36 -22.66 -12.62
C ILE A 74 -0.74 -22.98 -13.65
N ASP A 75 -0.38 -23.12 -14.94
CA ASP A 75 -1.29 -23.52 -16.04
C ASP A 75 -2.14 -24.74 -15.69
N ARG A 76 -1.58 -25.74 -15.01
CA ARG A 76 -2.31 -26.94 -14.60
C ARG A 76 -3.35 -26.69 -13.51
N ALA A 77 -3.07 -25.75 -12.61
CA ALA A 77 -4.00 -25.38 -11.54
C ALA A 77 -5.13 -24.48 -12.09
N ALA A 78 -4.81 -23.54 -12.99
CA ALA A 78 -5.82 -22.69 -13.62
C ALA A 78 -6.86 -23.51 -14.42
N ALA A 79 -6.46 -24.62 -15.05
CA ALA A 79 -7.39 -25.53 -15.74
C ALA A 79 -8.29 -26.36 -14.79
N MET A 80 -7.99 -26.39 -13.49
CA MET A 80 -8.75 -27.14 -12.47
C MET A 80 -9.74 -26.27 -11.69
N PHE A 81 -9.70 -24.94 -11.84
CA PHE A 81 -10.55 -24.01 -11.10
C PHE A 81 -11.28 -23.06 -12.05
N ASP A 82 -12.61 -22.98 -11.94
CA ASP A 82 -13.45 -22.03 -12.68
C ASP A 82 -13.30 -20.57 -12.19
N ALA A 83 -12.46 -20.33 -11.18
CA ALA A 83 -12.30 -19.04 -10.53
C ALA A 83 -11.16 -18.21 -11.14
N VAL A 84 -11.40 -16.91 -11.30
CA VAL A 84 -10.40 -15.96 -11.82
C VAL A 84 -9.21 -15.89 -10.86
N LEU A 85 -8.00 -16.20 -11.36
CA LEU A 85 -6.77 -16.07 -10.58
C LEU A 85 -6.61 -14.62 -10.12
N MET A 86 -6.70 -14.39 -8.81
CA MET A 86 -6.59 -13.07 -8.20
C MET A 86 -5.21 -12.91 -7.54
N PRO A 87 -4.39 -11.94 -7.99
CA PRO A 87 -3.12 -11.65 -7.33
C PRO A 87 -3.33 -11.21 -5.88
N THR A 88 -2.41 -11.56 -4.98
CA THR A 88 -2.47 -11.21 -3.55
C THR A 88 -2.80 -9.73 -3.31
N PRO A 89 -2.19 -8.74 -4.00
CA PRO A 89 -2.51 -7.33 -3.73
C PRO A 89 -3.93 -6.93 -4.13
N ALA A 90 -4.51 -7.58 -5.15
CA ALA A 90 -5.90 -7.37 -5.51
C ALA A 90 -6.85 -7.98 -4.47
N ALA A 91 -6.49 -9.14 -3.92
CA ALA A 91 -7.23 -9.77 -2.84
C ALA A 91 -7.18 -8.92 -1.56
N VAL A 92 -5.99 -8.45 -1.15
CA VAL A 92 -5.86 -7.54 0.00
C VAL A 92 -6.71 -6.28 -0.18
N MET A 93 -6.73 -5.68 -1.38
CA MET A 93 -7.60 -4.54 -1.67
C MET A 93 -9.10 -4.88 -1.55
N ALA A 94 -9.52 -6.03 -2.09
CA ALA A 94 -10.90 -6.48 -1.97
C ALA A 94 -11.31 -6.71 -0.51
N GLY A 95 -10.43 -7.32 0.29
CA GLY A 95 -10.65 -7.52 1.73
C GLY A 95 -10.71 -6.20 2.50
N ALA A 96 -9.83 -5.24 2.19
CA ALA A 96 -9.85 -3.90 2.76
C ALA A 96 -11.17 -3.18 2.44
N LYS A 97 -11.64 -3.27 1.18
CA LYS A 97 -12.90 -2.68 0.75
C LYS A 97 -14.09 -3.30 1.48
N LEU A 98 -14.14 -4.62 1.57
CA LEU A 98 -15.17 -5.36 2.31
C LEU A 98 -15.21 -4.93 3.79
N LEU A 99 -14.06 -4.82 4.46
CA LEU A 99 -14.00 -4.36 5.84
C LEU A 99 -14.48 -2.91 6.01
N SER A 100 -14.17 -2.03 5.06
CA SER A 100 -14.56 -0.62 5.09
C SER A 100 -16.05 -0.43 4.89
N GLU A 101 -16.60 -1.04 3.84
CA GLU A 101 -17.97 -0.83 3.35
C GLU A 101 -18.98 -1.76 4.04
N GLY A 102 -18.53 -2.94 4.49
CA GLY A 102 -19.40 -3.96 5.05
C GLY A 102 -20.12 -4.77 3.96
N THR A 103 -21.21 -5.40 4.37
CA THR A 103 -22.09 -6.21 3.51
C THR A 103 -23.52 -5.68 3.62
N ALA A 104 -24.45 -6.34 2.91
CA ALA A 104 -25.88 -6.05 3.09
C ALA A 104 -26.37 -6.37 4.52
N ALA A 105 -25.73 -7.31 5.22
CA ALA A 105 -26.13 -7.76 6.55
C ALA A 105 -25.29 -7.14 7.68
N GLN A 106 -24.07 -6.67 7.38
CA GLN A 106 -23.11 -6.23 8.39
C GLN A 106 -22.57 -4.84 8.06
N THR A 107 -22.61 -3.94 9.03
CA THR A 107 -22.04 -2.59 8.88
C THR A 107 -20.52 -2.65 8.82
N GLY A 108 -19.93 -1.99 7.82
CA GLY A 108 -18.49 -1.85 7.70
C GLY A 108 -17.86 -1.03 8.84
N LEU A 109 -16.55 -1.09 8.93
CA LEU A 109 -15.75 -0.35 9.91
C LEU A 109 -15.63 1.15 9.58
N GLY A 110 -16.13 1.57 8.42
CA GLY A 110 -15.98 2.92 7.89
C GLY A 110 -14.61 3.11 7.23
N PRO A 111 -14.28 4.36 6.84
CA PRO A 111 -13.06 4.67 6.11
C PRO A 111 -11.82 4.15 6.83
N LEU A 112 -11.00 3.39 6.12
CA LEU A 112 -9.86 2.71 6.71
C LEU A 112 -8.61 2.78 5.83
N VAL A 113 -7.48 2.45 6.44
CA VAL A 113 -6.21 2.24 5.72
C VAL A 113 -5.63 0.89 6.14
N VAL A 114 -5.25 0.08 5.17
CA VAL A 114 -4.41 -1.11 5.41
C VAL A 114 -2.98 -0.78 5.02
N ILE A 115 -2.02 -1.11 5.90
CA ILE A 115 -0.60 -1.09 5.60
C ILE A 115 -0.08 -2.52 5.62
N ASP A 116 0.40 -2.98 4.48
CA ASP A 116 0.99 -4.32 4.30
C ASP A 116 2.51 -4.17 4.18
N ILE A 117 3.23 -4.62 5.21
CA ILE A 117 4.68 -4.57 5.26
C ILE A 117 5.27 -5.95 4.93
N GLY A 118 5.88 -6.05 3.76
CA GLY A 118 6.50 -7.26 3.24
C GLY A 118 8.02 -7.26 3.30
N GLY A 119 8.61 -8.38 2.87
CA GLY A 119 10.06 -8.49 2.72
C GLY A 119 10.63 -7.64 1.57
N ALA A 120 9.82 -7.36 0.54
CA ALA A 120 10.25 -6.61 -0.64
C ALA A 120 9.61 -5.21 -0.75
N THR A 121 8.36 -5.06 -0.33
CA THR A 121 7.60 -3.82 -0.50
C THR A 121 6.84 -3.47 0.77
N THR A 122 6.49 -2.19 0.91
CA THR A 122 5.44 -1.74 1.81
C THR A 122 4.30 -1.17 0.98
N ASP A 123 3.10 -1.69 1.16
CA ASP A 123 1.91 -1.29 0.41
C ASP A 123 0.95 -0.53 1.32
N VAL A 124 0.35 0.55 0.80
CA VAL A 124 -0.66 1.34 1.53
C VAL A 124 -1.96 1.37 0.74
N HIS A 125 -3.02 0.85 1.37
CA HIS A 125 -4.35 0.66 0.79
C HIS A 125 -5.42 1.44 1.57
N PRO A 126 -5.65 2.74 1.30
CA PRO A 126 -6.81 3.43 1.83
C PRO A 126 -8.09 3.06 1.09
N ILE A 127 -9.15 2.87 1.87
CA ILE A 127 -10.54 2.91 1.42
C ILE A 127 -11.18 4.13 2.07
N ALA A 128 -11.09 5.27 1.39
CA ALA A 128 -11.55 6.56 1.90
C ALA A 128 -11.75 7.55 0.76
N ALA A 129 -12.67 8.49 0.88
CA ALA A 129 -12.85 9.54 -0.14
C ALA A 129 -11.66 10.53 -0.19
N GLY A 130 -11.04 10.80 0.95
CA GLY A 130 -9.89 11.72 1.02
C GLY A 130 -10.22 13.20 0.81
N GLU A 131 -11.49 13.55 0.96
CA GLU A 131 -12.03 14.89 0.73
C GLU A 131 -11.46 15.92 1.69
N ALA A 132 -11.42 17.17 1.21
CA ALA A 132 -11.07 18.33 2.02
C ALA A 132 -11.89 18.39 3.31
N ALA A 133 -11.24 18.76 4.41
CA ALA A 133 -11.90 18.87 5.71
C ALA A 133 -13.03 19.91 5.75
N ASN A 134 -12.99 20.92 4.86
CA ASN A 134 -14.02 21.93 4.68
C ASN A 134 -13.87 22.63 3.30
N GLU A 135 -14.90 23.37 2.91
CA GLU A 135 -14.98 24.07 1.61
C GLU A 135 -13.94 25.19 1.44
N ALA A 136 -13.32 25.68 2.51
CA ALA A 136 -12.28 26.71 2.43
C ALA A 136 -10.92 26.15 1.96
N ILE A 137 -10.77 24.82 1.94
CA ILE A 137 -9.56 24.16 1.46
C ILE A 137 -9.71 23.84 -0.02
N VAL A 138 -8.84 24.43 -0.84
CA VAL A 138 -8.82 24.18 -2.27
C VAL A 138 -8.04 22.90 -2.54
N GLN A 139 -8.67 21.92 -3.20
CA GLN A 139 -7.98 20.72 -3.66
C GLN A 139 -7.18 21.02 -4.94
N TYR A 140 -5.90 20.63 -4.95
CA TYR A 140 -4.98 20.82 -6.04
C TYR A 140 -4.39 19.48 -6.50
N GLY A 141 -4.45 19.24 -7.81
CA GLY A 141 -3.97 18.01 -8.43
C GLY A 141 -5.10 17.22 -9.09
N LEU A 142 -4.82 15.95 -9.36
CA LEU A 142 -5.83 15.02 -9.85
C LEU A 142 -6.77 14.62 -8.70
N PRO A 143 -8.04 14.26 -9.01
CA PRO A 143 -8.93 13.66 -8.02
C PRO A 143 -8.29 12.43 -7.39
N GLU A 144 -8.54 12.22 -6.11
CA GLU A 144 -8.04 11.04 -5.39
C GLU A 144 -9.07 9.90 -5.48
N PRO A 145 -8.72 8.70 -5.99
CA PRO A 145 -9.63 7.57 -6.03
C PRO A 145 -10.05 7.10 -4.63
N HIS A 146 -11.27 6.58 -4.50
CA HIS A 146 -11.78 6.03 -3.24
C HIS A 146 -10.90 4.87 -2.74
N ASP A 147 -10.68 3.88 -3.60
CA ASP A 147 -9.71 2.80 -3.43
C ASP A 147 -8.40 3.16 -4.13
N LYS A 148 -7.39 3.50 -3.33
CA LYS A 148 -6.05 3.81 -3.83
C LYS A 148 -5.08 2.77 -3.29
N ARG A 149 -4.02 2.51 -4.05
CA ARG A 149 -2.87 1.73 -3.60
C ARG A 149 -1.60 2.45 -4.00
N THR A 150 -0.66 2.59 -3.07
CA THR A 150 0.74 2.84 -3.42
C THR A 150 1.58 1.64 -3.03
N VAL A 151 2.64 1.41 -3.79
CA VAL A 151 3.60 0.33 -3.56
C VAL A 151 4.96 0.99 -3.41
N GLU A 152 5.50 0.95 -2.21
CA GLU A 152 6.83 1.47 -1.90
C GLU A 152 7.84 0.35 -2.13
N GLY A 153 8.33 0.27 -3.37
CA GLY A 153 9.27 -0.76 -3.82
C GLY A 153 10.64 -0.69 -3.15
N ASP A 154 10.95 0.43 -2.50
CA ASP A 154 12.19 0.70 -1.78
C ASP A 154 12.06 0.48 -0.26
N LEU A 155 10.88 0.09 0.25
CA LEU A 155 10.60 -0.06 1.68
C LEU A 155 10.26 -1.51 2.05
N GLY A 156 11.12 -2.45 1.62
CA GLY A 156 11.01 -3.87 1.95
C GLY A 156 11.89 -4.26 3.13
N MET A 157 11.35 -5.01 4.09
CA MET A 157 12.07 -5.40 5.32
C MET A 157 13.26 -6.35 5.12
N ARG A 158 13.43 -6.92 3.92
CA ARG A 158 14.51 -7.87 3.59
C ARG A 158 15.28 -7.42 2.35
N HIS A 159 14.64 -7.48 1.18
CA HIS A 159 15.30 -7.19 -0.10
C HIS A 159 15.78 -5.74 -0.23
N ASN A 160 15.09 -4.80 0.43
CA ASN A 160 15.36 -3.36 0.36
C ASN A 160 15.63 -2.76 1.75
N ALA A 161 16.10 -3.58 2.70
CA ALA A 161 16.28 -3.16 4.09
C ALA A 161 17.24 -1.98 4.24
N ARG A 162 18.33 -1.98 3.45
CA ARG A 162 19.30 -0.87 3.43
C ARG A 162 18.65 0.45 3.03
N THR A 163 17.77 0.46 2.04
CA THR A 163 17.12 1.69 1.56
C THR A 163 16.20 2.31 2.62
N ILE A 164 15.60 1.49 3.49
CA ILE A 164 14.86 1.99 4.67
C ILE A 164 15.82 2.77 5.58
N VAL A 165 16.98 2.19 5.92
CA VAL A 165 17.96 2.81 6.82
C VAL A 165 18.58 4.07 6.19
N GLU A 166 18.91 4.05 4.90
CA GLU A 166 19.42 5.22 4.17
C GLU A 166 18.40 6.35 4.12
N THR A 167 17.12 6.04 3.89
CA THR A 167 16.04 7.03 3.82
C THR A 167 15.71 7.61 5.19
N ALA A 168 15.69 6.78 6.23
CA ALA A 168 15.39 7.20 7.60
C ALA A 168 16.58 7.93 8.25
N GLY A 169 17.79 7.48 7.97
CA GLY A 169 19.04 7.86 8.63
C GLY A 169 19.48 6.79 9.64
N LEU A 170 20.74 6.34 9.53
CA LEU A 170 21.34 5.31 10.39
C LEU A 170 21.24 5.65 11.89
N GLU A 171 21.54 6.89 12.24
CA GLU A 171 21.52 7.37 13.63
C GLU A 171 20.10 7.29 14.21
N ARG A 172 19.07 7.64 13.44
CA ARG A 172 17.68 7.56 13.90
C ARG A 172 17.23 6.12 14.14
N ILE A 173 17.64 5.19 13.28
CA ILE A 173 17.34 3.77 13.46
C ILE A 173 18.05 3.23 14.70
N ALA A 174 19.33 3.58 14.87
CA ALA A 174 20.11 3.17 16.04
C ALA A 174 19.54 3.74 17.35
N GLU A 175 19.11 5.00 17.36
CA GLU A 175 18.42 5.65 18.48
C GLU A 175 17.10 4.96 18.83
N ASP A 176 16.22 4.69 17.84
CA ASP A 176 14.94 4.00 18.08
C ASP A 176 15.14 2.58 18.61
N ALA A 177 16.13 1.87 18.06
CA ALA A 177 16.47 0.51 18.48
C ALA A 177 17.27 0.46 19.79
N VAL A 178 17.78 1.60 20.28
CA VAL A 178 18.65 1.70 21.46
C VAL A 178 19.90 0.81 21.30
N VAL A 179 20.55 0.91 20.14
CA VAL A 179 21.79 0.19 19.79
C VAL A 179 22.81 1.14 19.15
N SER A 180 24.02 0.65 18.87
CA SER A 180 25.01 1.42 18.10
C SER A 180 24.71 1.35 16.60
N GLY A 181 25.14 2.36 15.84
CA GLY A 181 25.07 2.32 14.37
C GLY A 181 25.79 1.10 13.76
N ALA A 182 26.90 0.67 14.37
CA ALA A 182 27.59 -0.57 13.99
C ALA A 182 26.70 -1.82 14.10
N ALA A 183 25.85 -1.91 15.14
CA ALA A 183 24.93 -3.03 15.27
C ALA A 183 23.83 -3.03 14.20
N VAL A 184 23.41 -1.85 13.73
CA VAL A 184 22.47 -1.72 12.60
C VAL A 184 23.14 -2.19 11.31
N GLU A 185 24.37 -1.76 11.02
CA GLU A 185 25.13 -2.21 9.84
C GLU A 185 25.41 -3.72 9.87
N ASP A 186 25.75 -4.27 11.04
CA ASP A 186 25.96 -5.72 11.22
C ASP A 186 24.68 -6.52 10.94
N TRP A 187 23.50 -5.97 11.28
CA TRP A 187 22.22 -6.60 10.97
C TRP A 187 21.88 -6.50 9.48
N LEU A 188 22.06 -5.32 8.87
CA LEU A 188 21.87 -5.13 7.43
C LEU A 188 22.74 -6.07 6.62
N ALA A 189 24.04 -6.18 6.94
CA ALA A 189 24.96 -7.06 6.24
C ALA A 189 24.52 -8.54 6.30
N ARG A 190 23.91 -8.97 7.42
CA ARG A 190 23.38 -10.33 7.56
C ARG A 190 22.11 -10.56 6.72
N ILE A 191 21.18 -9.60 6.70
CA ILE A 191 19.98 -9.67 5.86
C ILE A 191 20.37 -9.69 4.37
N GLU A 192 21.31 -8.84 3.96
CA GLU A 192 21.76 -8.75 2.57
C GLU A 192 22.46 -10.04 2.10
N ALA A 193 23.21 -10.67 2.99
CA ALA A 193 23.83 -11.97 2.71
C ALA A 193 22.81 -13.12 2.67
N ASN A 194 21.72 -13.03 3.46
CA ASN A 194 20.67 -14.04 3.51
C ASN A 194 19.31 -13.43 3.89
N VAL A 195 18.46 -13.18 2.90
CA VAL A 195 17.13 -12.56 3.08
C VAL A 195 16.15 -13.39 3.91
N GLU A 196 16.41 -14.69 4.07
CA GLU A 196 15.58 -15.62 4.86
C GLU A 196 15.90 -15.55 6.37
N ILE A 197 16.96 -14.83 6.78
CA ILE A 197 17.32 -14.73 8.19
C ILE A 197 16.24 -13.95 8.96
N LEU A 198 15.86 -14.49 10.12
CA LEU A 198 14.93 -13.85 11.05
C LEU A 198 15.69 -13.34 12.28
N PRO A 199 15.22 -12.26 12.93
CA PRO A 199 15.85 -11.71 14.13
C PRO A 199 16.00 -12.75 15.26
N GLY A 200 17.25 -13.10 15.58
CA GLY A 200 17.56 -14.13 16.57
C GLY A 200 17.59 -13.60 18.00
N ASP A 201 18.27 -12.48 18.21
CA ASP A 201 18.45 -11.88 19.53
C ASP A 201 17.63 -10.61 19.76
N SER A 202 17.75 -10.01 20.94
CA SER A 202 16.99 -8.80 21.29
C SER A 202 17.44 -7.57 20.51
N LYS A 203 18.71 -7.49 20.08
CA LYS A 203 19.24 -6.36 19.32
C LYS A 203 18.72 -6.43 17.89
N ASP A 204 18.79 -7.60 17.26
CA ASP A 204 18.23 -7.84 15.93
C ASP A 204 16.75 -7.49 15.90
N ARG A 205 15.99 -7.95 16.90
CA ARG A 205 14.56 -7.62 17.03
C ARG A 205 14.32 -6.12 17.20
N ALA A 206 15.20 -5.42 17.93
CA ALA A 206 15.08 -3.99 18.12
C ALA A 206 15.35 -3.21 16.82
N VAL A 207 16.35 -3.62 16.04
CA VAL A 207 16.64 -3.02 14.73
C VAL A 207 15.52 -3.33 13.73
N ASP A 208 15.02 -4.57 13.67
CA ASP A 208 13.87 -4.92 12.81
C ASP A 208 12.62 -4.12 13.17
N ARG A 209 12.33 -3.93 14.46
CA ARG A 209 11.23 -3.06 14.92
C ARG A 209 11.42 -1.61 14.46
N ALA A 210 12.63 -1.06 14.62
CA ALA A 210 12.94 0.31 14.22
C ALA A 210 12.83 0.51 12.70
N MET A 211 13.32 -0.46 11.91
CA MET A 211 13.16 -0.44 10.45
C MET A 211 11.69 -0.54 10.03
N ALA A 212 10.89 -1.40 10.66
CA ALA A 212 9.46 -1.50 10.36
C ALA A 212 8.72 -0.19 10.66
N ARG A 213 9.03 0.46 11.79
CA ARG A 213 8.50 1.80 12.13
C ARG A 213 8.86 2.82 11.06
N ALA A 214 10.12 2.86 10.65
CA ALA A 214 10.59 3.78 9.63
C ALA A 214 9.92 3.55 8.27
N ALA A 215 9.83 2.29 7.81
CA ALA A 215 9.16 1.93 6.58
C ALA A 215 7.70 2.38 6.57
N ILE A 216 6.95 2.10 7.64
CA ILE A 216 5.55 2.53 7.79
C ILE A 216 5.42 4.05 7.79
N ALA A 217 6.28 4.75 8.54
CA ALA A 217 6.24 6.21 8.61
C ALA A 217 6.51 6.86 7.24
N ILE A 218 7.53 6.37 6.52
CA ILE A 218 7.90 6.87 5.19
C ILE A 218 6.78 6.55 4.19
N ALA A 219 6.29 5.31 4.15
CA ALA A 219 5.23 4.89 3.25
C ALA A 219 3.96 5.72 3.45
N MET A 220 3.53 5.88 4.70
CA MET A 220 2.34 6.68 5.01
C MET A 220 2.54 8.16 4.71
N LYS A 221 3.74 8.70 4.92
CA LYS A 221 4.05 10.11 4.59
C LYS A 221 4.07 10.36 3.08
N ARG A 222 4.57 9.42 2.27
CA ARG A 222 4.56 9.51 0.80
C ARG A 222 3.15 9.31 0.24
N HIS A 223 2.34 8.46 0.87
CA HIS A 223 0.99 8.17 0.45
C HIS A 223 -0.01 9.30 0.79
N ALA A 224 0.01 9.76 2.04
CA ALA A 224 -0.93 10.75 2.53
C ALA A 224 -0.68 12.10 1.86
N GLY A 225 -1.76 12.87 1.70
CA GLY A 225 -1.67 14.24 1.21
C GLY A 225 -1.00 15.18 2.20
N SER A 226 -0.88 16.43 1.77
CA SER A 226 -0.42 17.54 2.60
C SER A 226 -1.23 18.80 2.35
N ILE A 227 -1.21 19.70 3.32
CA ILE A 227 -1.74 21.06 3.19
C ILE A 227 -0.61 22.08 3.13
N ARG A 228 -0.80 23.13 2.33
CA ARG A 228 0.10 24.28 2.26
C ARG A 228 -0.70 25.56 2.11
N ILE A 229 -0.12 26.68 2.55
CA ILE A 229 -0.71 28.00 2.31
C ILE A 229 -0.17 28.53 0.98
N ALA A 230 -1.08 28.84 0.05
CA ALA A 230 -0.76 29.54 -1.19
C ALA A 230 -1.16 31.02 -1.05
N GLN A 231 -0.25 31.93 -1.41
CA GLN A 231 -0.57 33.35 -1.48
C GLN A 231 -1.24 33.65 -2.82
N THR A 232 -2.45 34.21 -2.78
CA THR A 232 -3.21 34.61 -3.97
C THR A 232 -3.48 36.11 -3.96
N ALA A 233 -3.99 36.66 -5.07
CA ALA A 233 -4.34 38.07 -5.16
C ALA A 233 -5.42 38.51 -4.16
N THR A 234 -6.24 37.58 -3.68
CA THR A 234 -7.30 37.81 -2.68
C THR A 234 -6.88 37.44 -1.26
N GLY A 235 -5.63 37.03 -1.04
CA GLY A 235 -5.09 36.64 0.26
C GLY A 235 -4.61 35.18 0.34
N PRO A 236 -4.22 34.71 1.54
CA PRO A 236 -3.77 33.34 1.74
C PRO A 236 -4.93 32.35 1.61
N VAL A 237 -4.71 31.27 0.87
CA VAL A 237 -5.65 30.15 0.71
C VAL A 237 -4.96 28.85 1.12
N THR A 238 -5.67 28.01 1.85
CA THR A 238 -5.19 26.66 2.18
C THR A 238 -5.42 25.74 1.00
N VAL A 239 -4.35 25.09 0.55
CA VAL A 239 -4.37 24.16 -0.58
C VAL A 239 -4.04 22.77 -0.07
N GLN A 240 -4.93 21.81 -0.32
CA GLN A 240 -4.68 20.39 -0.13
C GLN A 240 -4.14 19.79 -1.42
N GLN A 241 -3.05 19.03 -1.31
CA GLN A 241 -2.53 18.18 -2.36
C GLN A 241 -2.54 16.73 -1.89
N GLY A 242 -3.14 15.85 -2.68
CA GLY A 242 -3.27 14.43 -2.36
C GLY A 242 -4.41 14.11 -1.40
N LYS A 243 -4.37 12.91 -0.84
CA LYS A 243 -5.48 12.30 -0.10
C LYS A 243 -5.49 12.69 1.38
N ASP A 244 -6.60 13.23 1.88
CA ASP A 244 -6.76 13.51 3.32
C ASP A 244 -7.10 12.23 4.08
N LEU A 245 -6.16 11.72 4.87
CA LEU A 245 -6.37 10.53 5.71
C LEU A 245 -6.54 10.87 7.19
N THR A 246 -6.63 12.15 7.57
CA THR A 246 -6.68 12.58 8.98
C THR A 246 -7.89 12.01 9.73
N ARG A 247 -9.00 11.77 9.02
CA ARG A 247 -10.30 11.34 9.55
C ARG A 247 -10.62 9.86 9.32
N VAL A 248 -9.66 9.05 8.85
CA VAL A 248 -9.92 7.60 8.73
C VAL A 248 -10.21 7.01 10.11
N ALA A 249 -11.23 6.18 10.19
CA ALA A 249 -11.71 5.58 11.42
C ALA A 249 -10.80 4.44 11.88
N VAL A 250 -10.20 3.72 10.92
CA VAL A 250 -9.48 2.47 11.18
C VAL A 250 -8.14 2.44 10.46
N LEU A 251 -7.14 1.91 11.15
CA LEU A 251 -5.82 1.60 10.59
C LEU A 251 -5.52 0.13 10.88
N ILE A 252 -5.26 -0.65 9.82
CA ILE A 252 -4.98 -2.09 9.92
C ILE A 252 -3.56 -2.36 9.45
N GLY A 253 -2.77 -2.99 10.30
CA GLY A 253 -1.45 -3.51 9.95
C GLY A 253 -1.54 -4.96 9.50
N THR A 254 -0.85 -5.32 8.42
CA THR A 254 -0.69 -6.71 7.98
C THR A 254 0.75 -6.98 7.51
N GLY A 255 1.10 -8.26 7.35
CA GLY A 255 2.46 -8.71 7.03
C GLY A 255 3.25 -9.18 8.26
N GLY A 256 4.26 -10.03 8.01
CA GLY A 256 4.97 -10.76 9.06
C GLY A 256 5.67 -9.90 10.11
N ALA A 257 6.14 -8.70 9.72
CA ALA A 257 6.77 -7.76 10.63
C ALA A 257 5.80 -7.15 11.65
N LEU A 258 4.48 -7.21 11.40
CA LEU A 258 3.44 -6.78 12.33
C LEU A 258 2.77 -7.98 13.01
N ALA A 259 2.41 -9.02 12.25
CA ALA A 259 1.73 -10.20 12.78
C ALA A 259 2.52 -10.94 13.87
N HIS A 260 3.86 -10.92 13.78
CA HIS A 260 4.75 -11.60 14.73
C HIS A 260 5.52 -10.64 15.66
N ALA A 261 5.19 -9.35 15.66
CA ALA A 261 5.84 -8.38 16.53
C ALA A 261 5.41 -8.54 18.00
N ALA A 262 6.34 -8.28 18.91
CA ALA A 262 6.03 -8.19 20.34
C ALA A 262 5.19 -6.93 20.67
N ASP A 263 5.41 -5.83 19.94
CA ASP A 263 4.67 -4.57 20.07
C ASP A 263 4.23 -4.08 18.68
N PRO A 264 3.20 -4.70 18.08
CA PRO A 264 2.71 -4.26 16.78
C PRO A 264 2.00 -2.90 16.86
N ALA A 265 1.49 -2.52 18.03
CA ALA A 265 0.85 -1.23 18.26
C ALA A 265 1.86 -0.09 18.08
N GLY A 266 3.03 -0.18 18.74
CA GLY A 266 4.09 0.81 18.62
C GLY A 266 4.71 0.89 17.22
N ILE A 267 4.71 -0.23 16.49
CA ILE A 267 5.12 -0.25 15.08
C ILE A 267 4.10 0.50 14.21
N LEU A 268 2.82 0.12 14.29
CA LEU A 268 1.74 0.68 13.48
C LEU A 268 1.48 2.17 13.78
N ALA A 269 1.70 2.60 15.03
CA ALA A 269 1.60 3.99 15.44
C ALA A 269 2.55 4.94 14.66
N ALA A 270 3.61 4.41 14.02
CA ALA A 270 4.49 5.20 13.16
C ALA A 270 3.77 5.76 11.91
N ALA A 271 2.63 5.20 11.53
CA ALA A 271 1.79 5.71 10.45
C ALA A 271 1.09 7.03 10.81
N LEU A 272 0.94 7.33 12.11
CA LEU A 272 0.11 8.43 12.56
C LEU A 272 0.78 9.78 12.30
N GLY A 273 -0.06 10.78 12.00
CA GLY A 273 0.33 12.18 11.96
C GLY A 273 0.33 12.78 13.36
N ASP A 274 1.29 13.66 13.63
CA ASP A 274 1.41 14.40 14.88
C ASP A 274 1.46 15.92 14.63
N ASP A 275 1.45 16.70 15.71
CA ASP A 275 1.41 18.17 15.62
C ASP A 275 2.76 18.79 15.22
N SER A 276 3.84 18.00 15.13
CA SER A 276 5.13 18.47 14.66
C SER A 276 5.12 18.76 13.15
N ASP A 277 4.28 18.04 12.40
CA ASP A 277 4.05 18.25 10.98
C ASP A 277 2.58 18.61 10.71
N LYS A 278 2.23 19.88 10.94
CA LYS A 278 0.88 20.41 10.69
C LYS A 278 0.45 20.34 9.23
N ALA A 279 1.41 20.22 8.31
CA ALA A 279 1.12 20.08 6.89
C ALA A 279 0.69 18.64 6.54
N SER A 280 0.98 17.65 7.39
CA SER A 280 0.71 16.24 7.12
C SER A 280 -0.78 15.89 7.28
N LEU A 281 -1.33 15.21 6.26
CA LEU A 281 -2.68 14.64 6.29
C LEU A 281 -2.71 13.14 6.64
N ARG A 282 -1.70 12.67 7.38
CA ARG A 282 -1.68 11.29 7.91
C ARG A 282 -2.78 11.08 8.96
N PRO A 283 -3.21 9.82 9.19
CA PRO A 283 -4.21 9.49 10.21
C PRO A 283 -3.88 10.06 11.58
N ARG A 284 -4.86 10.68 12.27
CA ARG A 284 -4.64 11.33 13.57
C ARG A 284 -4.95 10.41 14.76
N ALA A 285 -6.14 9.83 14.78
CA ALA A 285 -6.58 8.98 15.88
C ALA A 285 -7.48 7.82 15.40
N PRO A 286 -7.01 6.97 14.47
CA PRO A 286 -7.77 5.79 14.05
C PRO A 286 -7.76 4.71 15.15
N ALA A 287 -8.78 3.87 15.17
CA ALA A 287 -8.71 2.59 15.86
C ALA A 287 -7.72 1.67 15.13
N MET A 288 -6.73 1.16 15.86
CA MET A 288 -5.65 0.36 15.29
C MET A 288 -5.89 -1.14 15.47
N TYR A 289 -5.71 -1.89 14.39
CA TYR A 289 -5.85 -3.35 14.35
C TYR A 289 -4.66 -3.98 13.65
N VAL A 290 -4.41 -5.26 13.92
CA VAL A 290 -3.43 -6.07 13.21
C VAL A 290 -4.09 -7.35 12.72
N ASP A 291 -3.89 -7.68 11.45
CA ASP A 291 -4.21 -8.97 10.86
C ASP A 291 -3.24 -10.03 11.37
N ARG A 292 -3.55 -10.60 12.54
CA ARG A 292 -2.63 -11.48 13.30
C ARG A 292 -2.40 -12.80 12.60
N ASP A 293 -3.42 -13.29 11.91
CA ASP A 293 -3.42 -14.58 11.22
C ASP A 293 -3.04 -14.45 9.74
N TYR A 294 -2.72 -13.22 9.29
CA TYR A 294 -2.38 -12.88 7.91
C TYR A 294 -3.43 -13.35 6.89
N LEU A 295 -4.71 -13.09 7.20
CA LEU A 295 -5.87 -13.62 6.47
C LEU A 295 -6.49 -12.64 5.49
N LEU A 296 -6.05 -11.39 5.44
CA LEU A 296 -6.74 -10.37 4.64
C LEU A 296 -6.80 -10.69 3.13
N TYR A 297 -5.78 -11.38 2.59
CA TYR A 297 -5.83 -11.87 1.22
C TYR A 297 -6.92 -12.94 1.05
N ALA A 298 -7.08 -13.86 2.01
CA ALA A 298 -8.08 -14.92 1.94
C ALA A 298 -9.50 -14.34 2.06
N VAL A 299 -9.68 -13.32 2.90
CA VAL A 299 -10.91 -12.52 2.97
C VAL A 299 -11.24 -11.93 1.60
N GLY A 300 -10.26 -11.33 0.93
CA GLY A 300 -10.45 -10.77 -0.41
C GLY A 300 -10.86 -11.79 -1.46
N LEU A 301 -10.29 -13.00 -1.41
CA LEU A 301 -10.64 -14.10 -2.30
C LEU A 301 -12.08 -14.59 -2.08
N LEU A 302 -12.56 -14.56 -0.82
CA LEU A 302 -13.91 -14.97 -0.45
C LEU A 302 -14.96 -13.87 -0.60
N ALA A 303 -14.54 -12.59 -0.69
CA ALA A 303 -15.43 -11.43 -0.64
C ALA A 303 -16.53 -11.45 -1.71
N GLU A 304 -16.25 -12.00 -2.90
CA GLU A 304 -17.22 -12.07 -3.99
C GLU A 304 -18.19 -13.25 -3.84
N ALA A 305 -17.72 -14.40 -3.36
CA ALA A 305 -18.51 -15.61 -3.26
C ALA A 305 -19.36 -15.67 -1.98
N GLU A 306 -18.78 -15.28 -0.84
CA GLU A 306 -19.36 -15.41 0.49
C GLU A 306 -19.05 -14.15 1.33
N PRO A 307 -19.60 -12.97 0.99
CA PRO A 307 -19.23 -11.69 1.59
C PRO A 307 -19.42 -11.65 3.11
N ASP A 308 -20.53 -12.20 3.63
CA ASP A 308 -20.82 -12.21 5.08
C ASP A 308 -19.85 -13.14 5.84
N ALA A 309 -19.51 -14.29 5.27
CA ALA A 309 -18.53 -15.19 5.87
C ALA A 309 -17.12 -14.58 5.83
N ALA A 310 -16.76 -13.93 4.72
CA ALA A 310 -15.49 -13.22 4.57
C ALA A 310 -15.37 -12.07 5.56
N PHE A 311 -16.43 -11.27 5.75
CA PHE A 311 -16.45 -10.18 6.72
C PHE A 311 -16.36 -10.71 8.16
N ALA A 312 -17.09 -11.77 8.50
CA ALA A 312 -17.00 -12.42 9.80
C ALA A 312 -15.61 -13.03 10.07
N MET A 313 -14.96 -13.57 9.05
CA MET A 313 -13.59 -14.07 9.13
C MET A 313 -12.60 -12.93 9.36
N ALA A 314 -12.71 -11.85 8.60
CA ALA A 314 -11.85 -10.68 8.71
C ALA A 314 -11.94 -10.03 10.10
N THR A 315 -13.15 -9.78 10.58
CA THR A 315 -13.38 -9.16 11.90
C THR A 315 -12.91 -10.02 13.08
N LYS A 316 -12.89 -11.35 12.93
CA LYS A 316 -12.30 -12.26 13.92
C LYS A 316 -10.77 -12.33 13.83
N GLY A 317 -10.21 -12.26 12.62
CA GLY A 317 -8.77 -12.35 12.38
C GLY A 317 -7.99 -11.08 12.71
N ILE A 318 -8.65 -9.91 12.67
CA ILE A 318 -8.02 -8.66 13.09
C ILE A 318 -8.14 -8.46 14.61
N GLY A 319 -7.01 -8.25 15.28
CA GLY A 319 -6.96 -7.98 16.72
C GLY A 319 -6.73 -6.51 17.03
N ILE A 320 -7.42 -5.96 18.04
CA ILE A 320 -7.19 -4.58 18.52
C ILE A 320 -5.77 -4.46 19.09
N THR A 321 -5.04 -3.43 18.69
CA THR A 321 -3.71 -3.11 19.22
C THR A 321 -3.84 -2.12 20.38
N GLY A 322 -4.34 -2.60 21.51
CA GLY A 322 -4.61 -1.80 22.70
C GLY A 322 -5.36 -2.67 23.70
N GLY A 323 -4.76 -2.92 24.86
CA GLY A 323 -5.03 -4.10 25.69
C GLY A 323 -6.51 -4.36 26.01
N GLU A 324 -6.86 -5.64 26.04
CA GLU A 324 -8.06 -6.19 26.68
C GLU A 324 -8.12 -5.94 28.20
N SER A 325 -7.20 -5.13 28.76
CA SER A 325 -7.05 -4.83 30.18
C SER A 325 -7.97 -3.72 30.70
N GLU A 326 -8.56 -2.87 29.86
CA GLU A 326 -9.33 -1.69 30.35
C GLU A 326 -10.86 -1.80 30.17
N ARG A 327 -11.37 -2.82 29.46
CA ARG A 327 -12.83 -3.00 29.27
C ARG A 327 -13.47 -4.05 30.18
N ARG A 328 -12.72 -4.68 31.09
CA ARG A 328 -13.26 -5.64 32.08
C ARG A 328 -13.38 -5.08 33.51
N GLY A 329 -13.32 -3.76 33.69
CA GLY A 329 -13.30 -3.09 35.01
C GLY A 329 -14.52 -2.22 35.35
N SER A 330 -15.66 -2.39 34.70
CA SER A 330 -16.89 -1.63 35.00
C SER A 330 -18.17 -2.43 34.73
N GLY A 331 -18.18 -3.69 35.19
CA GLY A 331 -19.38 -4.51 35.37
C GLY A 331 -19.57 -4.83 36.84
#